data_AF-A0A4Z0Q0D4-F1
#
_entry.id   AF-A0A4Z0Q0D4-F1
#
_cell.length_a   1.000
_cell.length_b   1.000
_cell.length_c   1.000
_cell.angle_alpha   90.00
_cell.angle_beta   90.00
_cell.angle_gamma   90.00
#
_symmetry.space_group_name_H-M   'P 1'
#
loop_
_entity.id
_entity.type
_entity.pdbx_description
1 polymer ?
#
loop_
_entity_poly.entity_id
_entity_poly.type
_entity_poly.pdbx_seq_one_letter_code
_entity_poly.pdbx_strand_id
1 'polypeptide(L)'
;MPAVREYLLFVDTETSGIPQDWNQPYSVLGNWPHIAQLAWVVYTRDGQEIKAENHYILPSDYDVSSASVSVHGLTREFLLAHGKPRHEVMHQLFQDLLRYEPLVVAHFMKLDFHMLGVGFYRAGLENPLEMLPTFCTMLTTSRFVRPGQQGYLRLGELYERLFHEPLQRQHDALVDAYATARCFFELWNKGDLTDKIVAAQAQFRRPGLEPEPNYSVILAGLLLLALLVLATYFLLF
;
A
#
# COMPACT_ATOMS: atom_id res chain seq x y z
N MET A 1 10.49 17.42 -3.50
CA MET A 1 10.42 16.59 -4.73
C MET A 1 9.00 16.68 -5.27
N PRO A 2 8.77 16.71 -6.59
CA PRO A 2 7.41 16.70 -7.13
C PRO A 2 6.68 15.43 -6.66
N ALA A 3 5.40 15.56 -6.31
CA ALA A 3 4.61 14.44 -5.79
C ALA A 3 4.31 13.38 -6.87
N VAL A 4 4.24 13.80 -8.13
CA VAL A 4 4.17 12.91 -9.29
C VAL A 4 5.56 12.76 -9.88
N ARG A 5 6.02 11.51 -9.95
CA ARG A 5 7.33 11.11 -10.48
C ARG A 5 7.28 10.92 -11.99
N GLU A 6 8.44 10.75 -12.62
CA GLU A 6 8.54 10.38 -14.04
C GLU A 6 7.87 9.03 -14.31
N TYR A 7 8.02 8.09 -13.36
CA TYR A 7 7.45 6.76 -13.40
C TYR A 7 6.30 6.61 -12.40
N LEU A 8 5.30 5.84 -12.81
CA LEU A 8 4.16 5.42 -12.02
C LEU A 8 4.22 3.90 -11.94
N LEU A 9 4.09 3.33 -10.74
CA LEU A 9 4.03 1.90 -10.54
C LEU A 9 2.69 1.57 -9.91
N PHE A 10 1.85 0.84 -10.65
CA PHE A 10 0.56 0.36 -10.17
C PHE A 10 0.73 -1.04 -9.65
N VAL A 11 0.35 -1.28 -8.40
CA VAL A 11 0.54 -2.57 -7.71
C VAL A 11 -0.77 -3.05 -7.12
N ASP A 12 -0.94 -4.36 -7.12
CA ASP A 12 -2.05 -5.03 -6.46
C ASP A 12 -1.56 -6.40 -5.91
N THR A 13 -2.21 -6.87 -4.85
CA THR A 13 -1.90 -8.12 -4.17
C THR A 13 -3.14 -8.96 -3.92
N GLU A 14 -3.08 -10.23 -4.33
CA GLU A 14 -3.99 -11.24 -3.78
C GLU A 14 -3.38 -11.85 -2.54
N THR A 15 -4.20 -11.96 -1.48
CA THR A 15 -3.72 -12.31 -0.15
C THR A 15 -4.53 -13.44 0.46
N SER A 16 -3.91 -14.19 1.37
CA SER A 16 -4.54 -15.29 2.09
C SER A 16 -5.63 -14.83 3.08
N GLY A 17 -5.86 -13.53 3.21
CA GLY A 17 -6.81 -12.91 4.13
C GLY A 17 -6.48 -11.43 4.37
N ILE A 18 -7.11 -10.83 5.37
CA ILE A 18 -6.82 -9.47 5.84
C ILE A 18 -6.06 -9.50 7.16
N PRO A 19 -5.27 -8.47 7.50
CA PRO A 19 -4.58 -8.40 8.79
C PRO A 19 -5.58 -8.34 9.95
N GLN A 20 -5.24 -9.01 11.06
CA GLN A 20 -6.05 -8.99 12.28
C GLN A 20 -6.00 -7.60 12.95
N ASP A 21 -4.80 -7.04 13.06
CA ASP A 21 -4.54 -5.70 13.57
C ASP A 21 -3.52 -4.97 12.68
N TRP A 22 -3.94 -3.83 12.15
CA TRP A 22 -3.16 -3.00 11.24
C TRP A 22 -1.98 -2.27 11.93
N ASN A 23 -1.96 -2.23 13.26
CA ASN A 23 -0.95 -1.50 14.04
C ASN A 23 0.17 -2.39 14.58
N GLN A 24 0.11 -3.70 14.35
CA GLN A 24 1.15 -4.61 14.82
C GLN A 24 2.42 -4.51 13.98
N PRO A 25 3.62 -4.62 14.58
CA PRO A 25 4.85 -4.80 13.82
C PRO A 25 4.76 -5.95 12.82
N TYR A 26 5.44 -5.85 11.67
CA TYR A 26 5.47 -6.91 10.65
C TYR A 26 6.05 -8.24 11.16
N SER A 27 6.77 -8.22 12.28
CA SER A 27 7.34 -9.40 12.94
C SER A 27 6.32 -10.25 13.71
N VAL A 28 5.11 -9.74 13.97
CA VAL A 28 4.09 -10.46 14.75
C VAL A 28 3.51 -11.61 13.93
N LEU A 29 3.82 -12.83 14.34
CA LEU A 29 3.34 -14.07 13.73
C LEU A 29 1.82 -14.17 13.82
N GLY A 30 1.18 -14.64 12.75
CA GLY A 30 -0.27 -14.85 12.68
C GLY A 30 -1.11 -13.57 12.49
N ASN A 31 -0.56 -12.38 12.73
CA ASN A 31 -1.28 -11.13 12.51
C ASN A 31 -1.46 -10.81 11.02
N TRP A 32 -0.36 -10.89 10.28
CA TRP A 32 -0.29 -10.49 8.87
C TRP A 32 -0.49 -11.69 7.95
N PRO A 33 -1.38 -11.60 6.94
CA PRO A 33 -1.62 -12.69 5.98
C PRO A 33 -0.43 -12.83 5.01
N HIS A 34 -0.55 -13.73 4.03
CA HIS A 34 0.49 -13.99 3.04
C HIS A 34 0.03 -13.57 1.66
N ILE A 35 0.94 -13.01 0.87
CA ILE A 35 0.68 -12.71 -0.55
C ILE A 35 0.68 -14.03 -1.32
N ALA A 36 -0.39 -14.29 -2.07
CA ALA A 36 -0.55 -15.42 -2.98
C ALA A 36 -0.23 -15.03 -4.43
N GLN A 37 -0.58 -13.81 -4.84
CA GLN A 37 -0.21 -13.22 -6.13
C GLN A 37 0.24 -11.77 -5.90
N LEU A 38 1.30 -11.38 -6.60
CA LEU A 38 1.77 -10.00 -6.68
C LEU A 38 1.95 -9.64 -8.14
N ALA A 39 1.34 -8.53 -8.54
CA ALA A 39 1.55 -7.96 -9.84
C ALA A 39 1.84 -6.46 -9.74
N TRP A 40 2.67 -5.98 -10.65
CA TRP A 40 2.87 -4.54 -10.82
C TRP A 40 3.09 -4.20 -12.27
N VAL A 41 2.65 -3.01 -12.65
CA VAL A 41 2.82 -2.44 -13.98
C VAL A 41 3.42 -1.05 -13.86
N VAL A 42 4.46 -0.79 -14.66
CA VAL A 42 5.20 0.46 -14.66
C VAL A 42 4.84 1.24 -15.91
N TYR A 43 4.42 2.48 -15.71
CA TYR A 43 4.13 3.43 -16.76
C TYR A 43 5.01 4.66 -16.61
N THR A 44 5.29 5.32 -17.72
CA THR A 44 5.71 6.71 -17.70
C THR A 44 4.52 7.61 -17.36
N ARG A 45 4.80 8.86 -16.99
CA ARG A 45 3.77 9.86 -16.69
C ARG A 45 2.83 10.14 -17.87
N ASP A 46 3.30 10.03 -19.10
CA ASP A 46 2.51 10.21 -20.33
C ASP A 46 1.68 8.97 -20.72
N GLY A 47 1.72 7.91 -19.91
CA GLY A 47 0.86 6.73 -20.09
C GLY A 47 1.45 5.66 -20.99
N GLN A 48 2.77 5.70 -21.27
CA GLN A 48 3.45 4.61 -21.95
C GLN A 48 3.78 3.49 -20.96
N GLU A 49 3.37 2.26 -21.27
CA GLU A 49 3.77 1.08 -20.50
C GLU A 49 5.25 0.76 -20.73
N ILE A 50 5.98 0.56 -19.64
CA ILE A 50 7.40 0.23 -19.64
C ILE A 50 7.62 -1.22 -19.25
N LYS A 51 6.84 -1.72 -18.29
CA LYS A 51 7.01 -3.06 -17.73
C LYS A 51 5.73 -3.57 -17.10
N ALA A 52 5.53 -4.88 -17.15
CA ALA A 52 4.50 -5.58 -16.40
C ALA A 52 5.08 -6.87 -15.82
N GLU A 53 4.76 -7.15 -14.56
CA GLU A 53 5.16 -8.36 -13.85
C GLU A 53 3.95 -8.99 -13.18
N ASN A 54 3.90 -10.32 -13.22
CA ASN A 54 2.85 -11.11 -12.61
C ASN A 54 3.45 -12.38 -12.01
N HIS A 55 3.37 -12.49 -10.69
CA HIS A 55 3.99 -13.59 -9.97
C HIS A 55 3.04 -14.19 -8.94
N TYR A 56 2.95 -15.51 -8.96
CA TYR A 56 2.37 -16.29 -7.89
C TYR A 56 3.46 -16.65 -6.87
N ILE A 57 3.14 -16.64 -5.59
CA ILE A 57 4.10 -16.93 -4.51
C ILE A 57 3.80 -18.29 -3.89
N LEU A 58 4.84 -19.09 -3.67
CA LEU A 58 4.71 -20.40 -3.05
C LEU A 58 4.12 -20.31 -1.62
N PRO A 59 3.16 -21.17 -1.26
CA PRO A 59 2.60 -21.23 0.08
C PRO A 59 3.47 -22.10 1.00
N SER A 60 4.72 -21.68 1.19
CA SER A 60 5.74 -22.43 1.92
C SER A 60 5.56 -22.41 3.44
N ASP A 61 4.88 -21.40 3.97
CA ASP A 61 4.78 -21.07 5.39
C ASP A 61 3.35 -20.70 5.82
N TYR A 62 2.35 -21.05 5.00
CA TYR A 62 0.93 -20.86 5.32
C TYR A 62 0.04 -21.84 4.57
N ASP A 63 -1.18 -22.00 5.09
CA ASP A 63 -2.24 -22.77 4.46
C ASP A 63 -3.15 -21.87 3.62
N VAL A 64 -3.51 -22.34 2.43
CA VAL A 64 -4.42 -21.65 1.53
C VAL A 64 -5.86 -21.99 1.96
N SER A 65 -6.57 -21.00 2.49
CA SER A 65 -7.92 -21.20 3.02
C SER A 65 -8.98 -21.23 1.91
N SER A 66 -10.06 -21.99 2.10
CA SER A 66 -11.20 -21.98 1.17
C SER A 66 -11.81 -20.60 1.00
N ALA A 67 -11.79 -19.75 2.03
CA ALA A 67 -12.23 -18.37 1.96
C ALA A 67 -11.37 -17.56 0.97
N SER A 68 -10.04 -17.64 1.06
CA SER A 68 -9.14 -16.97 0.11
C SER A 68 -9.32 -17.48 -1.33
N VAL A 69 -9.45 -18.80 -1.52
CA VAL A 69 -9.75 -19.40 -2.84
C VAL A 69 -11.07 -18.91 -3.39
N SER A 70 -12.10 -18.72 -2.56
CA SER A 70 -13.40 -18.22 -3.04
C SER A 70 -13.35 -16.78 -3.55
N VAL A 71 -12.34 -16.01 -3.11
CA VAL A 71 -12.12 -14.62 -3.56
C VAL A 71 -11.33 -14.62 -4.86
N HIS A 72 -10.11 -15.19 -4.86
CA HIS A 72 -9.14 -15.03 -5.95
C HIS A 72 -8.91 -16.29 -6.80
N GLY A 73 -9.52 -17.44 -6.45
CA GLY A 73 -9.44 -18.68 -7.23
C GLY A 73 -8.11 -19.43 -7.21
N LEU A 74 -7.10 -18.97 -6.45
CA LEU A 74 -5.75 -19.55 -6.43
C LEU A 74 -5.70 -20.69 -5.41
N THR A 75 -5.79 -21.93 -5.90
CA THR A 75 -5.71 -23.11 -5.04
C THR A 75 -4.28 -23.40 -4.59
N ARG A 76 -4.13 -24.23 -3.55
CA ARG A 76 -2.80 -24.68 -3.11
C ARG A 76 -2.05 -25.41 -4.22
N GLU A 77 -2.74 -26.28 -4.95
CA GLU A 77 -2.17 -27.06 -6.05
C GLU A 77 -1.67 -26.14 -7.17
N PHE A 78 -2.45 -25.11 -7.51
CA PHE A 78 -2.05 -24.09 -8.48
C PHE A 78 -0.80 -23.34 -8.01
N LEU A 79 -0.79 -22.83 -6.77
CA LEU A 79 0.35 -22.09 -6.26
C LEU A 79 1.61 -22.97 -6.12
N LEU A 80 1.48 -24.27 -5.83
CA LEU A 80 2.61 -25.20 -5.81
C LEU A 80 3.17 -25.45 -7.22
N ALA A 81 2.31 -25.47 -8.24
CA ALA A 81 2.71 -25.72 -9.63
C ALA A 81 3.30 -24.47 -10.32
N HIS A 82 2.81 -23.28 -9.97
CA HIS A 82 3.11 -22.03 -10.68
C HIS A 82 3.80 -20.97 -9.83
N GLY A 83 3.88 -21.17 -8.52
CA GLY A 83 4.44 -20.22 -7.58
C GLY A 83 5.96 -20.17 -7.61
N LYS A 84 6.49 -19.00 -7.27
CA LYS A 84 7.91 -18.74 -7.10
C LYS A 84 8.26 -18.54 -5.61
N PRO A 85 9.52 -18.74 -5.21
CA PRO A 85 9.98 -18.37 -3.88
C PRO A 85 9.73 -16.88 -3.61
N ARG A 86 9.19 -16.56 -2.42
CA ARG A 86 8.90 -15.18 -2.01
C ARG A 86 10.09 -14.23 -2.18
N HIS A 87 11.28 -14.66 -1.76
CA HIS A 87 12.46 -13.82 -1.83
C HIS A 87 12.79 -13.39 -3.27
N GLU A 88 12.60 -14.27 -4.25
CA GLU A 88 12.87 -13.98 -5.66
C GLU A 88 11.91 -12.90 -6.18
N VAL A 89 10.62 -13.06 -5.89
CA VAL A 89 9.56 -12.13 -6.31
C VAL A 89 9.73 -10.77 -5.65
N MET A 90 9.95 -10.75 -4.32
CA MET A 90 10.15 -9.50 -3.59
C MET A 90 11.44 -8.78 -4.00
N HIS A 91 12.51 -9.52 -4.32
CA HIS A 91 13.74 -8.93 -4.83
C HIS A 91 13.54 -8.26 -6.20
N GLN A 92 12.73 -8.85 -7.08
CA GLN A 92 12.39 -8.21 -8.38
C GLN A 92 11.63 -6.90 -8.19
N LEU A 93 10.61 -6.89 -7.32
CA LEU A 93 9.89 -5.65 -6.99
C LEU A 93 10.83 -4.62 -6.35
N PHE A 94 11.71 -5.05 -5.44
CA PHE A 94 12.70 -4.18 -4.79
C PHE A 94 13.58 -3.48 -5.84
N GLN A 95 14.11 -4.23 -6.81
CA GLN A 95 14.94 -3.68 -7.88
C GLN A 95 14.17 -2.67 -8.74
N ASP A 96 12.91 -2.96 -9.08
CA ASP A 96 12.08 -2.04 -9.87
C ASP A 96 11.75 -0.76 -9.08
N LEU A 97 11.41 -0.86 -7.80
CA LEU A 97 11.15 0.30 -6.95
C LEU A 97 12.37 1.22 -6.84
N LEU A 98 13.58 0.65 -6.70
CA LEU A 98 14.82 1.44 -6.67
C LEU A 98 15.20 2.00 -8.05
N ARG A 99 14.94 1.25 -9.12
CA ARG A 99 15.29 1.66 -10.49
C ARG A 99 14.42 2.82 -10.97
N TYR A 100 13.12 2.76 -10.72
CA TYR A 100 12.16 3.72 -11.27
C TYR A 100 11.84 4.86 -10.31
N GLU A 101 12.11 4.71 -9.01
CA GLU A 101 11.71 5.66 -7.95
C GLU A 101 10.27 6.21 -8.14
N PRO A 102 9.26 5.33 -8.34
CA PRO A 102 7.97 5.75 -8.88
C PRO A 102 7.08 6.42 -7.83
N LEU A 103 6.01 7.05 -8.30
CA LEU A 103 4.78 7.15 -7.51
C LEU A 103 4.13 5.77 -7.51
N VAL A 104 4.03 5.16 -6.32
CA VAL A 104 3.39 3.84 -6.17
C VAL A 104 1.90 4.06 -5.99
N VAL A 105 1.09 3.39 -6.81
CA VAL A 105 -0.35 3.57 -6.86
C VAL A 105 -1.03 2.22 -6.69
N ALA A 106 -2.10 2.20 -5.91
CA ALA A 106 -2.94 1.03 -5.71
C ALA A 106 -4.38 1.49 -5.47
N HIS A 107 -5.34 0.60 -5.71
CA HIS A 107 -6.72 0.94 -5.40
C HIS A 107 -6.93 0.97 -3.89
N PHE A 108 -6.54 -0.09 -3.16
CA PHE A 108 -6.60 -0.12 -1.70
C PHE A 108 -5.20 -0.05 -1.08
N MET A 109 -4.48 1.04 -1.34
CA MET A 109 -3.07 1.24 -0.94
C MET A 109 -2.73 0.88 0.51
N LYS A 110 -3.64 1.06 1.47
CA LYS A 110 -3.38 0.65 2.85
C LYS A 110 -3.07 -0.85 2.95
N LEU A 111 -3.84 -1.69 2.25
CA LEU A 111 -3.61 -3.13 2.22
C LEU A 111 -2.27 -3.42 1.53
N ASP A 112 -2.10 -2.97 0.29
CA ASP A 112 -0.90 -3.26 -0.50
C ASP A 112 0.37 -2.76 0.17
N PHE A 113 0.38 -1.54 0.71
CA PHE A 113 1.54 -1.00 1.42
C PHE A 113 2.01 -1.91 2.55
N HIS A 114 1.09 -2.38 3.39
CA HIS A 114 1.45 -3.25 4.50
C HIS A 114 1.79 -4.66 4.05
N MET A 115 1.08 -5.20 3.07
CA MET A 115 1.34 -6.54 2.55
C MET A 115 2.70 -6.63 1.87
N LEU A 116 3.06 -5.62 1.07
CA LEU A 116 4.39 -5.49 0.49
C LEU A 116 5.45 -5.31 1.58
N GLY A 117 5.19 -4.47 2.58
CA GLY A 117 6.09 -4.31 3.74
C GLY A 117 6.35 -5.61 4.50
N VAL A 118 5.32 -6.42 4.73
CA VAL A 118 5.44 -7.77 5.31
C VAL A 118 6.19 -8.71 4.35
N GLY A 119 5.94 -8.61 3.05
CA GLY A 119 6.65 -9.34 2.01
C GLY A 119 8.16 -9.09 2.05
N PHE A 120 8.57 -7.82 2.09
CA PHE A 120 9.97 -7.42 2.20
C PHE A 120 10.59 -7.90 3.52
N TYR A 121 9.90 -7.68 4.64
CA TYR A 121 10.35 -8.16 5.95
C TYR A 121 10.61 -9.68 5.95
N ARG A 122 9.66 -10.48 5.44
CA ARG A 122 9.78 -11.95 5.34
C ARG A 122 10.82 -12.40 4.31
N ALA A 123 11.18 -11.54 3.36
CA ALA A 123 12.26 -11.78 2.40
C ALA A 123 13.64 -11.34 2.93
N GLY A 124 13.73 -10.73 4.12
CA GLY A 124 14.97 -10.18 4.65
C GLY A 124 15.46 -8.93 3.91
N LEU A 125 14.54 -8.19 3.28
CA LEU A 125 14.82 -6.97 2.53
C LEU A 125 14.32 -5.74 3.29
N GLU A 126 14.99 -4.61 3.08
CA GLU A 126 14.43 -3.30 3.43
C GLU A 126 13.19 -3.02 2.58
N ASN A 127 12.33 -2.09 3.04
CA ASN A 127 11.10 -1.72 2.36
C ASN A 127 11.22 -0.33 1.73
N PRO A 128 11.49 -0.22 0.41
CA PRO A 128 11.62 1.07 -0.27
C PRO A 128 10.34 1.92 -0.23
N LEU A 129 9.16 1.29 -0.05
CA LEU A 129 7.88 2.00 -0.03
C LEU A 129 7.77 3.01 1.11
N GLU A 130 8.54 2.85 2.19
CA GLU A 130 8.55 3.79 3.32
C GLU A 130 9.12 5.17 2.92
N MET A 131 9.90 5.22 1.84
CA MET A 131 10.54 6.44 1.34
C MET A 131 9.95 6.93 0.01
N LEU A 132 9.18 6.09 -0.68
CA LEU A 132 8.56 6.42 -1.96
C LEU A 132 7.18 7.07 -1.75
N PRO A 133 6.78 8.01 -2.63
CA PRO A 133 5.43 8.54 -2.57
C PRO A 133 4.42 7.45 -2.97
N THR A 134 3.32 7.40 -2.24
CA THR A 134 2.22 6.46 -2.44
C THR A 134 0.92 7.21 -2.70
N PHE A 135 0.01 6.58 -3.46
CA PHE A 135 -1.30 7.14 -3.78
C PHE A 135 -2.38 6.06 -3.83
N CYS A 136 -3.47 6.30 -3.11
CA CYS A 136 -4.65 5.43 -3.06
C CYS A 136 -5.77 6.01 -3.93
N THR A 137 -6.15 5.31 -5.01
CA THR A 137 -7.27 5.79 -5.84
C THR A 137 -8.60 5.69 -5.09
N MET A 138 -8.81 4.64 -4.26
CA MET A 138 -10.02 4.46 -3.45
C MET A 138 -10.31 5.67 -2.53
N LEU A 139 -9.28 6.22 -1.88
CA LEU A 139 -9.44 7.39 -1.00
C LEU A 139 -9.85 8.64 -1.78
N THR A 140 -9.19 8.89 -2.92
CA THR A 140 -9.51 10.06 -3.77
C THR A 140 -10.90 9.98 -4.37
N THR A 141 -11.37 8.77 -4.68
CA THR A 141 -12.70 8.56 -5.27
C THR A 141 -13.82 8.40 -4.25
N SER A 142 -13.53 8.51 -2.95
CA SER A 142 -14.55 8.51 -1.88
C SER A 142 -15.64 9.57 -2.10
N ARG A 143 -15.27 10.73 -2.67
CA ARG A 143 -16.21 11.81 -3.05
C ARG A 143 -17.24 11.42 -4.12
N PHE A 144 -17.05 10.30 -4.80
CA PHE A 144 -18.02 9.79 -5.79
C PHE A 144 -19.11 8.91 -5.16
N VAL A 145 -18.91 8.49 -3.91
CA VAL A 145 -19.86 7.66 -3.18
C VAL A 145 -21.02 8.53 -2.70
N ARG A 146 -22.25 8.01 -2.83
CA ARG A 146 -23.43 8.69 -2.30
C ARG A 146 -23.45 8.57 -0.76
N PRO A 147 -23.78 9.64 -0.03
CA PRO A 147 -23.94 9.58 1.42
C PRO A 147 -24.90 8.45 1.83
N GLY A 148 -24.48 7.63 2.79
CA GLY A 148 -25.30 6.57 3.39
C GLY A 148 -25.34 5.23 2.62
N GLN A 149 -24.65 5.08 1.49
CA GLN A 149 -24.56 3.79 0.79
C GLN A 149 -23.39 2.94 1.25
N GLN A 150 -22.17 3.47 1.14
CA GLN A 150 -20.93 2.81 1.54
C GLN A 150 -19.84 3.84 1.84
N GLY A 151 -18.68 3.39 2.34
CA GLY A 151 -17.55 4.28 2.62
C GLY A 151 -16.72 4.61 1.38
N TYR A 152 -16.51 3.63 0.50
CA TYR A 152 -15.61 3.72 -0.65
C TYR A 152 -16.17 2.91 -1.83
N LEU A 153 -15.79 3.28 -3.06
CA LEU A 153 -16.01 2.43 -4.22
C LEU A 153 -14.99 1.29 -4.22
N ARG A 154 -15.42 0.08 -4.57
CA ARG A 154 -14.51 -1.01 -4.97
C ARG A 154 -13.90 -0.70 -6.34
N LEU A 155 -12.81 -1.38 -6.69
CA LEU A 155 -12.13 -1.14 -7.97
C LEU A 155 -13.07 -1.35 -9.16
N GLY A 156 -13.82 -2.45 -9.16
CA GLY A 156 -14.82 -2.72 -10.20
C GLY A 156 -15.90 -1.64 -10.31
N GLU A 157 -16.36 -1.08 -9.19
CA GLU A 157 -17.37 -0.01 -9.18
C GLU A 157 -16.81 1.32 -9.70
N LEU A 158 -15.56 1.65 -9.34
CA LEU A 158 -14.86 2.80 -9.89
C LEU A 158 -14.66 2.64 -11.41
N TYR A 159 -14.23 1.46 -11.83
CA TYR A 159 -14.00 1.14 -13.23
C TYR A 159 -15.29 1.25 -14.04
N GLU A 160 -16.38 0.62 -13.59
CA GLU A 160 -17.68 0.69 -14.25
C GLU A 160 -18.21 2.12 -14.32
N ARG A 161 -18.01 2.93 -13.26
CA ARG A 161 -18.36 4.35 -13.28
C ARG A 161 -17.60 5.13 -14.34
N LEU A 162 -16.31 4.86 -14.52
CA LEU A 162 -15.45 5.62 -15.42
C LEU A 162 -15.64 5.22 -16.89
N PHE A 163 -15.85 3.93 -17.16
CA PHE A 163 -15.84 3.37 -18.51
C PHE A 163 -17.19 2.84 -18.99
N HIS A 164 -18.21 2.82 -18.13
CA HIS A 164 -19.56 2.30 -18.43
C HIS A 164 -19.56 0.84 -18.87
N GLU A 165 -18.60 0.05 -18.38
CA GLU A 165 -18.45 -1.38 -18.61
C GLU A 165 -17.96 -2.09 -17.33
N PRO A 166 -18.39 -3.33 -17.06
CA PRO A 166 -17.97 -4.05 -15.87
C PRO A 166 -16.52 -4.53 -15.98
N LEU A 167 -15.75 -4.40 -14.89
CA LEU A 167 -14.41 -4.99 -14.78
C LEU A 167 -14.50 -6.52 -14.76
N GLN A 168 -13.92 -7.15 -15.77
CA GLN A 168 -13.85 -8.60 -15.91
C GLN A 168 -12.68 -9.17 -15.09
N ARG A 169 -12.82 -10.39 -14.58
CA ARG A 169 -11.76 -11.12 -13.85
C ARG A 169 -11.16 -10.33 -12.67
N GLN A 170 -12.03 -9.71 -11.87
CA GLN A 170 -11.64 -9.16 -10.57
C GLN A 170 -11.03 -10.26 -9.69
N HIS A 171 -10.17 -9.83 -8.75
CA HIS A 171 -9.40 -10.72 -7.88
C HIS A 171 -8.31 -11.51 -8.63
N ASP A 172 -7.71 -10.85 -9.62
CA ASP A 172 -6.48 -11.24 -10.29
C ASP A 172 -5.57 -10.01 -10.26
N ALA A 173 -4.48 -10.09 -9.49
CA ALA A 173 -3.66 -8.91 -9.19
C ALA A 173 -3.17 -8.17 -10.44
N LEU A 174 -2.88 -8.88 -11.55
CA LEU A 174 -2.45 -8.21 -12.78
C LEU A 174 -3.59 -7.43 -13.42
N VAL A 175 -4.78 -8.03 -13.47
CA VAL A 175 -5.99 -7.38 -13.99
C VAL A 175 -6.31 -6.14 -13.16
N ASP A 176 -6.23 -6.26 -11.84
CA ASP A 176 -6.56 -5.18 -10.91
C ASP A 176 -5.50 -4.07 -10.90
N ALA A 177 -4.21 -4.41 -11.10
CA ALA A 177 -3.15 -3.41 -11.33
C ALA A 177 -3.37 -2.61 -12.63
N TYR A 178 -3.70 -3.28 -13.74
CA TYR A 178 -4.03 -2.60 -15.01
C TYR A 178 -5.31 -1.77 -14.90
N ALA A 179 -6.35 -2.28 -14.24
CA ALA A 179 -7.58 -1.54 -14.02
C ALA A 179 -7.34 -0.30 -13.15
N THR A 180 -6.47 -0.41 -12.13
CA THR A 180 -6.04 0.73 -11.31
C THR A 180 -5.30 1.77 -12.15
N ALA A 181 -4.38 1.33 -13.03
CA ALA A 181 -3.68 2.22 -13.96
C ALA A 181 -4.66 2.96 -14.88
N ARG A 182 -5.58 2.22 -15.51
CA ARG A 182 -6.61 2.78 -16.41
C ARG A 182 -7.48 3.81 -15.67
N CYS A 183 -7.95 3.48 -14.47
CA CYS A 183 -8.73 4.39 -13.62
C CYS A 183 -7.92 5.65 -13.26
N PHE A 184 -6.65 5.51 -12.88
CA PHE A 184 -5.80 6.64 -12.53
C PHE A 184 -5.64 7.63 -13.69
N PHE A 185 -5.31 7.14 -14.89
CA PHE A 185 -5.16 7.99 -16.07
C PHE A 185 -6.49 8.62 -16.49
N GLU A 186 -7.60 7.90 -16.37
CA GLU A 186 -8.91 8.48 -16.69
C GLU A 186 -9.32 9.57 -15.71
N LEU A 187 -9.05 9.39 -14.41
CA LEU A 187 -9.26 10.45 -13.41
C LEU A 187 -8.41 11.68 -13.70
N TRP A 188 -7.16 11.47 -14.16
CA TRP A 188 -6.30 12.56 -14.60
C TRP A 188 -6.88 13.29 -15.82
N ASN A 189 -7.29 12.55 -16.85
CA ASN A 189 -7.86 13.10 -18.08
C ASN A 189 -9.15 13.89 -17.83
N LYS A 190 -9.99 13.44 -16.89
CA LYS A 190 -11.22 14.14 -16.49
C LYS A 190 -10.98 15.35 -15.57
N GLY A 191 -9.74 15.59 -15.13
CA GLY A 191 -9.40 16.64 -14.17
C GLY A 191 -9.80 16.32 -12.72
N ASP A 192 -10.23 15.08 -12.46
CA ASP A 192 -10.56 14.57 -11.13
C ASP A 192 -9.32 14.23 -10.29
N LEU A 193 -8.17 14.11 -10.95
CA LEU A 193 -6.87 13.95 -10.35
C LEU A 193 -5.93 15.05 -10.86
N THR A 194 -5.14 15.62 -9.94
CA THR A 194 -4.14 16.65 -10.24
C THR A 194 -2.91 16.42 -9.38
N ASP A 195 -1.78 17.02 -9.76
CA ASP A 195 -0.56 17.02 -8.94
C ASP A 195 -0.84 17.44 -7.48
N LYS A 196 -1.72 18.43 -7.28
CA LYS A 196 -2.10 18.92 -5.94
C LYS A 196 -2.85 17.85 -5.14
N ILE A 197 -3.75 17.10 -5.78
CA ILE A 197 -4.51 16.03 -5.12
C ILE A 197 -3.58 14.88 -4.74
N VAL A 198 -2.66 14.49 -5.63
CA VAL A 198 -1.63 13.48 -5.34
C VAL A 198 -0.77 13.92 -4.17
N ALA A 199 -0.23 15.13 -4.21
CA ALA A 199 0.64 15.68 -3.16
C ALA A 199 -0.05 15.82 -1.79
N ALA A 200 -1.37 16.02 -1.76
CA ALA A 200 -2.12 16.21 -0.54
C ALA A 200 -2.48 14.90 0.18
N GLN A 201 -2.35 13.75 -0.47
CA GLN A 201 -2.72 12.49 0.15
C GLN A 201 -1.69 12.07 1.21
N ALA A 202 -2.17 11.77 2.42
CA ALA A 202 -1.34 11.33 3.52
C ALA A 202 -0.61 10.03 3.17
N GLN A 203 0.67 9.95 3.52
CA GLN A 203 1.52 8.81 3.26
C GLN A 203 1.35 7.76 4.36
N PHE A 204 1.40 6.48 3.96
CA PHE A 204 1.37 5.37 4.90
C PHE A 204 2.71 5.24 5.63
N ARG A 205 2.67 4.70 6.84
CA ARG A 205 3.86 4.48 7.67
C ARG A 205 3.87 3.04 8.16
N ARG A 206 5.09 2.52 8.36
CA ARG A 206 5.28 1.23 8.99
C ARG A 206 4.69 1.24 10.41
N PRO A 207 3.89 0.22 10.78
CA PRO A 207 3.34 0.10 12.12
C PRO A 207 4.42 -0.32 13.14
N GLY A 208 4.27 0.13 14.39
CA GLY A 208 5.18 -0.22 15.48
C GLY A 208 6.50 0.56 15.54
N LEU A 209 6.69 1.57 14.69
CA LEU A 209 7.68 2.63 14.94
C LEU A 209 7.02 3.65 15.86
N GLU A 210 7.35 3.62 17.15
CA GLU A 210 7.07 4.75 18.04
C GLU A 210 7.72 6.00 17.42
N PRO A 211 7.03 7.16 17.39
CA PRO A 211 7.69 8.38 16.97
C PRO A 211 8.90 8.61 17.88
N GLU A 212 10.07 8.88 17.28
CA GLU A 212 11.25 9.28 18.04
C GLU A 212 10.86 10.38 19.04
N PRO A 213 11.17 10.22 20.33
CA PRO A 213 10.76 11.19 21.33
C PRO A 213 11.26 12.58 20.95
N ASN A 214 10.38 13.58 20.98
CA ASN A 214 10.78 14.94 20.68
C ASN A 214 11.56 15.51 21.88
N TYR A 215 12.88 15.28 21.89
CA TYR A 215 13.78 15.70 22.95
C TYR A 215 13.72 17.21 23.24
N SER A 216 13.36 18.05 22.25
CA SER A 216 13.20 19.49 22.46
C SER A 216 11.99 19.83 23.34
N VAL A 217 10.88 19.11 23.18
CA VAL A 217 9.67 19.24 24.01
C VAL A 217 9.91 18.68 25.41
N ILE A 218 10.64 17.57 25.50
CA ILE A 218 11.02 16.96 26.79
C ILE A 218 11.94 17.91 27.57
N LEU A 219 12.97 18.49 26.93
CA LEU A 219 13.83 19.48 27.58
C LEU A 219 13.05 20.72 28.01
N ALA A 220 12.16 21.23 27.16
CA ALA A 220 11.33 22.38 27.51
C ALA A 220 10.44 22.10 28.73
N GLY A 221 9.82 20.91 28.78
CA GLY A 221 9.02 20.47 29.93
C GLY A 221 9.84 20.33 31.22
N LEU A 222 11.05 19.75 31.13
CA LEU A 222 11.96 19.63 32.28
C LEU A 222 12.43 21.00 32.78
N LEU A 223 12.72 21.94 31.87
CA LEU A 223 13.07 23.33 32.22
C LEU A 223 11.92 24.04 32.93
N LEU A 224 10.69 23.86 32.44
CA LEU A 224 9.50 24.47 33.04
C LEU A 224 9.24 23.91 34.44
N LEU A 225 9.42 22.59 34.62
CA LEU A 225 9.31 21.93 35.91
C LEU A 225 10.39 22.43 36.89
N ALA A 226 11.63 22.56 36.43
CA ALA A 226 12.72 23.09 37.26
C ALA A 226 12.46 24.52 37.72
N LEU A 227 11.95 25.38 36.84
CA LEU A 227 11.55 26.75 37.17
C LEU A 227 10.41 26.81 38.19
N LEU A 228 9.41 25.93 38.05
CA LEU A 228 8.30 25.80 39.01
C LEU A 228 8.80 25.37 40.39
N VAL A 229 9.68 24.36 40.45
CA VAL A 229 10.30 23.92 41.72
C VAL A 229 11.08 25.06 42.36
N LEU A 230 11.88 25.78 41.57
CA LEU A 230 12.65 26.93 42.06
C LEU A 230 11.74 28.03 42.62
N ALA A 231 10.67 28.38 41.88
CA ALA A 231 9.70 29.38 42.31
C ALA A 231 8.98 28.97 43.60
N THR A 232 8.59 27.69 43.73
CA THR A 232 7.98 27.19 44.97
C THR A 232 8.94 27.20 46.16
N TYR A 233 10.23 26.91 45.94
CA TYR A 233 11.25 26.99 46.98
C TYR A 233 11.38 28.41 47.54
N PHE A 234 11.48 29.42 46.66
CA PHE A 234 11.57 30.84 47.05
C PHE A 234 10.27 31.41 47.67
N LEU A 235 9.13 30.74 47.48
CA LEU A 235 7.86 31.15 48.11
C LEU A 235 7.70 30.54 49.51
N LEU A 236 8.41 29.46 49.82
CA LEU A 236 8.29 28.70 51.06
C LEU A 236 9.45 28.92 52.04
N PHE A 237 10.58 29.46 51.57
CA PHE A 237 11.80 29.76 52.34
C PHE A 237 12.37 31.12 51.94
#